data_AF-A0A2N3WYH5-F1
#
_entry.id   AF-A0A2N3WYH5-F1
#
_cell.length_a   1.000
_cell.length_b   1.000
_cell.length_c   1.000
_cell.angle_alpha   90.00
_cell.angle_beta   90.00
_cell.angle_gamma   90.00
#
_symmetry.space_group_name_H-M   'P 1'
#
loop_
_entity.id
_entity.type
_entity.pdbx_description
1 polymer ?
#
loop_
_entity_poly.entity_id
_entity_poly.type
_entity_poly.pdbx_seq_one_letter_code
_entity_poly.pdbx_strand_id
1 'polypeptide(L)'
;MRTGSQAPLLIAVAGLSPRAGTTTTTVALAHTWPGPEAALIVEADPLGEQLAEIVGADPYLGLASLARMTHPGEPITPDILARQVQRLPGGEALLAAPPHHDPTRAVPAVELLTDPHGSWRAFGATVFADCGVPEPDSPAHPVIAAADACLFVVRAEHIDPEPAAQRILDLTRRRRPRGIVLIGASRAYAAAIGFPVLGTLPASRATAQALLKGRRARRHLVSPARLIISDVEVQLRAKSRDRLAPPHAARQNRPSRRDDGGLRIYSIDGGPMPASRPRPPEPVLVEPAEPSTPPPASEPVLVEAAEDAGHTGEDDLAAAESSLKLETEIANSTPLPIPTEVEPALRLRVFGPTRIFWREPETGESVEITSQVQPRIRELLTVLALHPEGLSREQLIELLWSQRPRERGGSALANTVSRLRAAITTVTGGQITSVLAEDRAQFRLSGVLLGVDYWDFTSAVAARRRASSDTEQADAARTIAALATSELASDLTDTWVEALRESARRTSLNALSWLATRNTENDPRATLGILETTIENDPYNEQVWQDILRLHARLGEKAELTRTYTLLTHTLADIGQTPSLETRQLLERLRHATNR
;
A
#
# COMPACT_ATOMS: atom_id res chain seq x y z
N MET A 1 -22.64 38.96 -11.15
CA MET A 1 -21.24 39.06 -11.62
C MET A 1 -20.81 37.72 -12.19
N ARG A 2 -19.97 37.67 -13.24
CA ARG A 2 -19.30 36.41 -13.63
C ARG A 2 -18.08 36.24 -12.71
N THR A 3 -18.14 35.29 -11.78
CA THR A 3 -16.96 34.80 -11.08
C THR A 3 -16.08 34.06 -12.07
N GLY A 4 -14.94 34.65 -12.43
CA GLY A 4 -14.00 34.01 -13.36
C GLY A 4 -13.41 32.76 -12.73
N SER A 5 -13.83 31.59 -13.20
CA SER A 5 -13.19 30.32 -12.86
C SER A 5 -11.71 30.41 -13.23
N GLN A 6 -10.82 30.22 -12.25
CA GLN A 6 -9.39 30.14 -12.53
C GLN A 6 -9.06 28.73 -13.00
N ALA A 7 -7.99 28.58 -13.79
CA ALA A 7 -7.58 27.27 -14.28
C ALA A 7 -7.17 26.37 -13.09
N PRO A 8 -7.67 25.11 -13.02
CA PRO A 8 -7.19 24.13 -12.08
C PRO A 8 -5.67 23.97 -12.11
N LEU A 9 -5.08 23.64 -10.97
CA LEU A 9 -3.62 23.51 -10.81
C LEU A 9 -3.25 22.06 -10.50
N LEU A 10 -2.10 21.61 -11.00
CA LEU A 10 -1.48 20.34 -10.59
C LEU A 10 -0.31 20.63 -9.64
N ILE A 11 -0.40 20.14 -8.40
CA ILE A 11 0.63 20.28 -7.37
C ILE A 11 1.15 18.88 -7.02
N ALA A 12 2.35 18.55 -7.47
CA ALA A 12 3.03 17.31 -7.13
C ALA A 12 3.76 17.45 -5.78
N VAL A 13 3.64 16.47 -4.91
CA VAL A 13 4.28 16.41 -3.59
C VAL A 13 5.14 15.15 -3.53
N ALA A 14 6.44 15.29 -3.29
CA ALA A 14 7.41 14.19 -3.41
C ALA A 14 8.38 14.16 -2.22
N GLY A 15 8.56 13.00 -1.59
CA GLY A 15 9.50 12.79 -0.49
C GLY A 15 10.91 12.45 -0.98
N LEU A 16 11.94 12.83 -0.21
CA LEU A 16 13.34 12.49 -0.52
C LEU A 16 13.88 11.25 0.22
N SER A 17 13.08 10.66 1.12
CA SER A 17 13.47 9.52 1.94
C SER A 17 12.24 8.70 2.34
N PRO A 18 12.34 7.37 2.56
CA PRO A 18 11.30 6.59 3.21
C PRO A 18 10.80 7.27 4.50
N ARG A 19 9.47 7.24 4.73
CA ARG A 19 8.82 7.87 5.89
C ARG A 19 9.14 9.37 6.07
N ALA A 20 9.44 10.08 4.97
CA ALA A 20 9.56 11.55 4.95
C ALA A 20 8.26 12.26 5.36
N GLY A 21 7.10 11.60 5.21
CA GLY A 21 5.78 12.15 5.54
C GLY A 21 5.05 12.78 4.34
N THR A 22 5.36 12.34 3.11
CA THR A 22 4.77 12.85 1.85
C THR A 22 3.24 12.84 1.92
N THR A 23 2.62 11.68 2.09
CA THR A 23 1.16 11.51 2.15
C THR A 23 0.47 12.34 3.22
N THR A 24 1.07 12.41 4.42
CA THR A 24 0.56 13.29 5.51
C THR A 24 0.64 14.76 5.11
N THR A 25 1.69 15.16 4.40
CA THR A 25 1.88 16.53 3.89
C THR A 25 0.88 16.84 2.76
N THR A 26 0.71 15.93 1.80
CA THR A 26 -0.27 16.05 0.71
C THR A 26 -1.69 16.26 1.26
N VAL A 27 -2.11 15.41 2.22
CA VAL A 27 -3.40 15.55 2.90
C VAL A 27 -3.49 16.86 3.69
N ALA A 28 -2.44 17.29 4.39
CA ALA A 28 -2.44 18.54 5.15
C ALA A 28 -2.57 19.79 4.26
N LEU A 29 -1.88 19.81 3.10
CA LEU A 29 -1.95 20.89 2.13
C LEU A 29 -3.32 20.92 1.43
N ALA A 30 -3.85 19.76 1.03
CA ALA A 30 -5.18 19.64 0.43
C ALA A 30 -6.30 20.09 1.40
N HIS A 31 -6.26 19.64 2.67
CA HIS A 31 -7.18 20.08 3.74
C HIS A 31 -7.13 21.59 4.02
N THR A 32 -6.08 22.27 3.54
CA THR A 32 -5.86 23.70 3.80
C THR A 32 -5.79 24.57 2.54
N TRP A 33 -6.16 24.00 1.38
CA TRP A 33 -6.24 24.73 0.11
C TRP A 33 -7.13 26.00 0.25
N PRO A 34 -6.63 27.19 -0.12
CA PRO A 34 -7.37 28.44 0.02
C PRO A 34 -8.02 28.91 -1.30
N GLY A 35 -7.75 28.23 -2.42
CA GLY A 35 -8.32 28.56 -3.72
C GLY A 35 -9.82 28.25 -3.80
N PRO A 36 -10.51 28.79 -4.82
CA PRO A 36 -11.95 28.59 -5.00
C PRO A 36 -12.33 27.18 -5.50
N GLU A 37 -11.39 26.43 -6.06
CA GLU A 37 -11.59 25.04 -6.49
C GLU A 37 -11.59 24.08 -5.30
N ALA A 38 -12.30 22.95 -5.43
CA ALA A 38 -12.14 21.84 -4.49
C ALA A 38 -10.72 21.24 -4.59
N ALA A 39 -10.19 20.72 -3.48
CA ALA A 39 -8.95 19.95 -3.46
C ALA A 39 -9.23 18.47 -3.75
N LEU A 40 -8.54 17.92 -4.75
CA LEU A 40 -8.54 16.50 -5.13
C LEU A 40 -7.16 15.91 -4.93
N ILE A 41 -7.03 14.93 -4.03
CA ILE A 41 -5.80 14.15 -3.85
C ILE A 41 -5.80 12.99 -4.84
N VAL A 42 -4.67 12.75 -5.48
CA VAL A 42 -4.45 11.60 -6.38
C VAL A 42 -3.19 10.89 -5.94
N GLU A 43 -3.28 9.61 -5.62
CA GLU A 43 -2.10 8.80 -5.29
C GLU A 43 -1.36 8.45 -6.59
N ALA A 44 -0.14 8.98 -6.75
CA ALA A 44 0.68 8.85 -7.96
C ALA A 44 1.95 8.00 -7.76
N ASP A 45 2.26 7.58 -6.52
CA ASP A 45 3.24 6.55 -6.24
C ASP A 45 2.58 5.15 -6.27
N PRO A 46 2.91 4.28 -7.25
CA PRO A 46 2.39 2.92 -7.30
C PRO A 46 2.95 1.98 -6.21
N LEU A 47 3.96 2.41 -5.45
CA LEU A 47 4.63 1.64 -4.39
C LEU A 47 4.46 2.30 -3.00
N GLY A 48 3.59 3.30 -2.89
CA GLY A 48 3.44 4.16 -1.70
C GLY A 48 2.69 3.52 -0.51
N GLU A 49 2.71 4.23 0.62
CA GLU A 49 1.88 3.92 1.80
C GLU A 49 0.40 4.22 1.47
N GLN A 50 -0.37 3.20 1.08
CA GLN A 50 -1.74 3.34 0.52
C GLN A 50 -2.69 4.12 1.45
N LEU A 51 -3.01 5.35 1.07
CA LEU A 51 -3.81 6.28 1.85
C LEU A 51 -5.22 5.73 2.09
N ALA A 52 -5.80 5.05 1.09
CA ALA A 52 -7.12 4.44 1.21
C ALA A 52 -7.20 3.43 2.38
N GLU A 53 -6.23 2.52 2.50
CA GLU A 53 -6.17 1.56 3.61
C GLU A 53 -5.97 2.24 4.98
N ILE A 54 -5.12 3.28 5.01
CA ILE A 54 -4.79 4.03 6.24
C ILE A 54 -6.00 4.78 6.81
N VAL A 55 -6.87 5.31 5.95
CA VAL A 55 -8.09 6.05 6.35
C VAL A 55 -9.35 5.19 6.43
N GLY A 56 -9.33 3.97 5.86
CA GLY A 56 -10.50 3.08 5.78
C GLY A 56 -11.45 3.40 4.61
N ALA A 57 -10.92 3.96 3.52
CA ALA A 57 -11.61 4.09 2.24
C ALA A 57 -11.44 2.80 1.41
N ASP A 58 -12.20 2.63 0.32
CA ASP A 58 -12.09 1.44 -0.55
C ASP A 58 -10.89 1.58 -1.52
N PRO A 59 -9.82 0.77 -1.40
CA PRO A 59 -8.68 0.89 -2.31
C PRO A 59 -9.00 0.49 -3.76
N TYR A 60 -10.13 -0.18 -4.03
CA TYR A 60 -10.51 -0.57 -5.40
C TYR A 60 -11.36 0.49 -6.12
N LEU A 61 -11.74 1.57 -5.43
CA LEU A 61 -12.50 2.73 -5.93
C LEU A 61 -11.60 3.96 -6.08
N GLY A 62 -11.33 4.37 -7.31
CA GLY A 62 -10.36 5.42 -7.61
C GLY A 62 -9.73 5.19 -8.97
N LEU A 63 -8.40 5.24 -9.04
CA LEU A 63 -7.65 5.00 -10.27
C LEU A 63 -7.83 3.57 -10.81
N ALA A 64 -7.95 2.59 -9.91
CA ALA A 64 -8.17 1.19 -10.29
C ALA A 64 -9.53 0.95 -10.96
N SER A 65 -10.60 1.62 -10.50
CA SER A 65 -11.92 1.53 -11.12
C SER A 65 -12.04 2.42 -12.35
N LEU A 66 -11.40 3.60 -12.35
CA LEU A 66 -11.31 4.48 -13.52
C LEU A 66 -10.73 3.74 -14.72
N ALA A 67 -9.57 3.09 -14.56
CA ALA A 67 -8.88 2.34 -15.61
C ALA A 67 -9.65 1.10 -16.12
N ARG A 68 -10.75 0.70 -15.48
CA ARG A 68 -11.67 -0.35 -15.98
C ARG A 68 -12.81 0.22 -16.85
N MET A 69 -12.99 1.55 -16.88
CA MET A 69 -14.08 2.23 -17.60
C MET A 69 -13.59 3.19 -18.70
N THR A 70 -12.28 3.34 -18.89
CA THR A 70 -11.67 4.31 -19.82
C THR A 70 -10.56 3.63 -20.63
N HIS A 71 -10.54 3.83 -21.95
CA HIS A 71 -9.44 3.32 -22.78
C HIS A 71 -8.28 4.34 -22.86
N PRO A 72 -7.01 3.90 -22.97
CA PRO A 72 -5.87 4.79 -23.09
C PRO A 72 -6.00 5.74 -24.30
N GLY A 73 -5.91 7.05 -24.05
CA GLY A 73 -6.06 8.09 -25.07
C GLY A 73 -7.49 8.56 -25.33
N GLU A 74 -8.51 8.02 -24.66
CA GLU A 74 -9.87 8.58 -24.70
C GLU A 74 -10.08 9.67 -23.62
N PRO A 75 -10.80 10.77 -23.93
CA PRO A 75 -11.00 11.87 -22.99
C PRO A 75 -11.97 11.46 -21.86
N ILE A 76 -11.51 11.60 -20.61
CA ILE A 76 -12.25 11.19 -19.41
C ILE A 76 -13.24 12.28 -19.01
N THR A 77 -14.54 11.97 -19.01
CA THR A 77 -15.56 12.98 -18.67
C THR A 77 -15.59 13.28 -17.16
N PRO A 78 -15.94 14.51 -16.75
CA PRO A 78 -16.09 14.86 -15.34
C PRO A 78 -17.05 13.94 -14.58
N ASP A 79 -18.13 13.48 -15.21
CA ASP A 79 -19.11 12.58 -14.61
C ASP A 79 -18.59 11.14 -14.43
N ILE A 80 -17.61 10.71 -15.23
CA ILE A 80 -16.90 9.44 -15.02
C ILE A 80 -15.97 9.57 -13.83
N LEU A 81 -15.17 10.65 -13.79
CA LEU A 81 -14.20 10.90 -12.73
C LEU A 81 -14.89 11.12 -11.37
N ALA A 82 -15.98 11.88 -11.34
CA ALA A 82 -16.81 12.13 -10.15
C ALA A 82 -17.27 10.83 -9.46
N ARG A 83 -17.57 9.79 -10.23
CA ARG A 83 -18.00 8.48 -9.71
C ARG A 83 -16.87 7.63 -9.14
N GLN A 84 -15.60 7.97 -9.39
CA GLN A 84 -14.44 7.28 -8.81
C GLN A 84 -13.86 8.02 -7.60
N VAL A 85 -14.26 9.27 -7.39
CA VAL A 85 -13.79 10.10 -6.28
C VAL A 85 -14.41 9.67 -4.96
N GLN A 86 -13.56 9.27 -4.02
CA GLN A 86 -13.91 9.06 -2.63
C GLN A 86 -13.77 10.35 -1.82
N ARG A 87 -14.26 10.35 -0.57
CA ARG A 87 -14.04 11.46 0.37
C ARG A 87 -13.23 11.01 1.58
N LEU A 88 -12.19 11.78 1.91
CA LEU A 88 -11.44 11.61 3.15
C LEU A 88 -12.25 12.10 4.37
N PRO A 89 -11.92 11.62 5.59
CA PRO A 89 -12.50 12.12 6.83
C PRO A 89 -12.31 13.64 7.10
N GLY A 90 -11.40 14.31 6.40
CA GLY A 90 -11.25 15.77 6.46
C GLY A 90 -12.25 16.53 5.57
N GLY A 91 -12.81 15.87 4.55
CA GLY A 91 -13.74 16.41 3.54
C GLY A 91 -13.18 16.44 2.11
N GLU A 92 -11.88 16.20 1.94
CA GLU A 92 -11.14 16.24 0.67
C GLU A 92 -11.61 15.15 -0.29
N ALA A 93 -11.49 15.40 -1.59
CA ALA A 93 -11.66 14.37 -2.61
C ALA A 93 -10.39 13.49 -2.71
N LEU A 94 -10.54 12.19 -2.96
CA LEU A 94 -9.45 11.23 -3.18
C LEU A 94 -9.73 10.37 -4.43
N LEU A 95 -8.74 10.22 -5.29
CA LEU A 95 -8.61 9.10 -6.22
C LEU A 95 -7.49 8.19 -5.72
N ALA A 96 -7.89 7.03 -5.18
CA ALA A 96 -6.97 6.07 -4.58
C ALA A 96 -6.10 5.36 -5.63
N ALA A 97 -4.88 4.98 -5.24
CA ALA A 97 -4.01 4.13 -6.06
C ALA A 97 -4.56 2.70 -6.14
N PRO A 98 -4.26 1.95 -7.22
CA PRO A 98 -4.53 0.51 -7.25
C PRO A 98 -3.74 -0.21 -6.14
N PRO A 99 -4.37 -1.11 -5.36
CA PRO A 99 -3.71 -1.75 -4.22
C PRO A 99 -2.62 -2.75 -4.61
N HIS A 100 -2.56 -3.10 -5.90
CA HIS A 100 -1.48 -3.89 -6.50
C HIS A 100 -1.04 -3.20 -7.78
N HIS A 101 0.27 -2.98 -7.93
CA HIS A 101 0.86 -2.41 -9.14
C HIS A 101 1.38 -3.53 -10.05
N ASP A 102 0.86 -3.59 -11.27
CA ASP A 102 1.38 -4.43 -12.35
C ASP A 102 2.50 -3.66 -13.09
N PRO A 103 3.78 -4.06 -12.95
CA PRO A 103 4.90 -3.34 -13.57
C PRO A 103 4.94 -3.45 -15.10
N THR A 104 4.05 -4.22 -15.72
CA THR A 104 3.91 -4.28 -17.19
C THR A 104 2.88 -3.29 -17.73
N ARG A 105 2.12 -2.61 -16.87
CA ARG A 105 1.08 -1.65 -17.25
C ARG A 105 1.51 -0.21 -17.02
N ALA A 106 0.89 0.70 -17.75
CA ALA A 106 0.95 2.12 -17.43
C ALA A 106 0.30 2.38 -16.05
N VAL A 107 0.90 3.29 -15.28
CA VAL A 107 0.36 3.68 -13.97
C VAL A 107 -0.81 4.65 -14.19
N PRO A 108 -2.06 4.32 -13.79
CA PRO A 108 -3.22 5.12 -14.22
C PRO A 108 -3.25 6.56 -13.67
N ALA A 109 -2.54 6.83 -12.57
CA ALA A 109 -2.31 8.20 -12.09
C ALA A 109 -1.54 9.05 -13.11
N VAL A 110 -0.57 8.43 -13.80
CA VAL A 110 0.29 9.10 -14.78
C VAL A 110 -0.51 9.34 -16.06
N GLU A 111 -1.25 8.33 -16.52
CA GLU A 111 -2.17 8.48 -17.67
C GLU A 111 -3.19 9.60 -17.42
N LEU A 112 -3.89 9.57 -16.29
CA LEU A 112 -4.88 10.60 -15.92
C LEU A 112 -4.26 12.00 -15.85
N LEU A 113 -3.11 12.17 -15.19
CA LEU A 113 -2.57 13.50 -14.89
C LEU A 113 -1.71 14.10 -16.01
N THR A 114 -1.17 13.26 -16.90
CA THR A 114 -0.36 13.69 -18.07
C THR A 114 -1.09 13.56 -19.41
N ASP A 115 -2.36 13.12 -19.41
CA ASP A 115 -3.28 13.09 -20.55
C ASP A 115 -3.18 14.35 -21.45
N PRO A 116 -2.90 14.19 -22.77
CA PRO A 116 -2.88 15.28 -23.74
C PRO A 116 -4.18 16.11 -23.82
N HIS A 117 -5.34 15.52 -23.52
CA HIS A 117 -6.62 16.22 -23.49
C HIS A 117 -6.84 17.01 -22.19
N GLY A 118 -6.00 16.78 -21.16
CA GLY A 118 -6.10 17.44 -19.87
C GLY A 118 -7.41 17.15 -19.14
N SER A 119 -7.97 15.95 -19.28
CA SER A 119 -9.31 15.55 -18.84
C SER A 119 -9.61 15.88 -17.38
N TRP A 120 -8.62 15.69 -16.48
CA TRP A 120 -8.75 16.06 -15.07
C TRP A 120 -8.99 17.57 -14.85
N ARG A 121 -8.54 18.44 -15.75
CA ARG A 121 -8.78 19.90 -15.68
C ARG A 121 -10.24 20.23 -15.97
N ALA A 122 -10.97 19.39 -16.72
CA ALA A 122 -12.41 19.57 -16.94
C ALA A 122 -13.25 19.30 -15.67
N PHE A 123 -12.71 18.58 -14.69
CA PHE A 123 -13.35 18.31 -13.39
C PHE A 123 -13.35 19.52 -12.43
N GLY A 124 -12.54 20.55 -12.71
CA GLY A 124 -12.59 21.82 -11.96
C GLY A 124 -12.03 21.79 -10.54
N ALA A 125 -11.30 20.75 -10.15
CA ALA A 125 -10.61 20.63 -8.86
C ALA A 125 -9.10 20.88 -8.99
N THR A 126 -8.48 21.51 -8.00
CA THR A 126 -7.02 21.58 -7.90
C THR A 126 -6.49 20.24 -7.40
N VAL A 127 -5.55 19.66 -8.16
CA VAL A 127 -5.01 18.32 -7.91
C VAL A 127 -3.75 18.40 -7.04
N PHE A 128 -3.73 17.57 -6.00
CA PHE A 128 -2.59 17.27 -5.16
C PHE A 128 -2.14 15.83 -5.45
N ALA A 129 -1.10 15.68 -6.28
CA ALA A 129 -0.54 14.38 -6.61
C ALA A 129 0.46 13.96 -5.53
N ASP A 130 0.17 12.86 -4.81
CA ASP A 130 1.13 12.25 -3.90
C ASP A 130 2.08 11.35 -4.68
N CYS A 131 3.29 11.85 -4.94
CA CYS A 131 4.35 11.12 -5.62
C CYS A 131 5.21 10.29 -4.66
N GLY A 132 4.84 10.18 -3.38
CA GLY A 132 5.42 9.24 -2.42
C GLY A 132 6.93 9.47 -2.19
N VAL A 133 7.78 8.52 -2.60
CA VAL A 133 9.26 8.67 -2.55
C VAL A 133 9.87 8.27 -3.90
N PRO A 134 9.84 9.16 -4.91
CA PRO A 134 10.21 8.80 -6.27
C PRO A 134 11.74 8.69 -6.43
N GLU A 135 12.16 7.73 -7.26
CA GLU A 135 13.52 7.66 -7.82
C GLU A 135 13.58 8.35 -9.20
N PRO A 136 14.77 8.71 -9.71
CA PRO A 136 14.94 9.18 -11.08
C PRO A 136 14.30 8.21 -12.09
N ASP A 137 13.62 8.77 -13.09
CA ASP A 137 12.89 8.06 -14.16
C ASP A 137 11.85 7.00 -13.69
N SER A 138 11.46 7.01 -12.41
CA SER A 138 10.32 6.26 -11.89
C SER A 138 8.97 6.77 -12.48
N PRO A 139 7.87 5.99 -12.39
CA PRO A 139 6.57 6.37 -12.97
C PRO A 139 6.01 7.71 -12.47
N ALA A 140 6.40 8.21 -11.31
CA ALA A 140 5.97 9.52 -10.82
C ALA A 140 6.67 10.70 -11.53
N HIS A 141 7.80 10.49 -12.22
CA HIS A 141 8.58 11.56 -12.83
C HIS A 141 7.80 12.37 -13.90
N PRO A 142 7.02 11.77 -14.83
CA PRO A 142 6.18 12.54 -15.76
C PRO A 142 5.15 13.44 -15.05
N VAL A 143 4.57 13.00 -13.93
CA VAL A 143 3.63 13.82 -13.13
C VAL A 143 4.35 15.02 -12.50
N ILE A 144 5.55 14.79 -11.94
CA ILE A 144 6.43 15.85 -11.41
C ILE A 144 6.82 16.87 -12.50
N ALA A 145 7.08 16.39 -13.71
CA ALA A 145 7.44 17.23 -14.86
C ALA A 145 6.26 18.03 -15.45
N ALA A 146 5.04 17.49 -15.37
CA ALA A 146 3.81 18.13 -15.84
C ALA A 146 3.20 19.12 -14.83
N ALA A 147 3.61 19.06 -13.56
CA ALA A 147 2.98 19.82 -12.49
C ALA A 147 3.20 21.35 -12.58
N ASP A 148 2.14 22.10 -12.25
CA ASP A 148 2.18 23.55 -12.08
C ASP A 148 3.05 23.94 -10.87
N ALA A 149 3.14 23.09 -9.84
CA ALA A 149 4.20 23.14 -8.82
C ALA A 149 4.65 21.74 -8.40
N CYS A 150 5.94 21.62 -8.05
CA CYS A 150 6.47 20.46 -7.35
C CYS A 150 7.04 20.92 -5.99
N LEU A 151 6.62 20.23 -4.93
CA LEU A 151 6.95 20.47 -3.53
C LEU A 151 7.71 19.26 -2.97
N PHE A 152 8.96 19.47 -2.56
CA PHE A 152 9.77 18.39 -1.98
C PHE A 152 9.64 18.33 -0.47
N VAL A 153 9.27 17.17 0.06
CA VAL A 153 9.09 16.89 1.49
C VAL A 153 10.36 16.26 2.04
N VAL A 154 11.02 16.96 2.96
CA VAL A 154 12.33 16.55 3.49
C VAL A 154 12.26 16.48 5.01
N ARG A 155 12.48 15.29 5.56
CA ARG A 155 12.53 15.06 7.00
C ARG A 155 13.99 15.03 7.44
N ALA A 156 14.42 16.06 8.15
CA ALA A 156 15.85 16.33 8.39
C ALA A 156 16.57 15.26 9.24
N GLU A 157 15.83 14.36 9.90
CA GLU A 157 16.40 13.23 10.66
C GLU A 157 16.66 11.98 9.78
N HIS A 158 16.26 11.98 8.51
CA HIS A 158 16.38 10.83 7.58
C HIS A 158 17.37 11.04 6.43
N ILE A 159 17.75 12.29 6.12
CA ILE A 159 18.62 12.61 4.97
C ILE A 159 19.37 13.93 5.20
N ASP A 160 20.68 13.93 4.97
CA ASP A 160 21.54 15.12 5.08
C ASP A 160 21.25 16.16 3.98
N PRO A 161 21.52 17.46 4.22
CA PRO A 161 21.10 18.53 3.31
C PRO A 161 21.77 18.49 1.93
N GLU A 162 23.00 17.98 1.83
CA GLU A 162 23.71 17.83 0.54
C GLU A 162 23.14 16.66 -0.30
N PRO A 163 23.02 15.42 0.21
CA PRO A 163 22.27 14.35 -0.47
C PRO A 163 20.83 14.74 -0.84
N ALA A 164 20.13 15.47 0.05
CA ALA A 164 18.80 16.00 -0.24
C ALA A 164 18.82 16.99 -1.43
N ALA A 165 19.76 17.93 -1.45
CA ALA A 165 19.90 18.87 -2.56
C ALA A 165 20.24 18.17 -3.89
N GLN A 166 21.11 17.16 -3.87
CA GLN A 166 21.46 16.39 -5.06
C GLN A 166 20.26 15.57 -5.58
N ARG A 167 19.52 14.87 -4.69
CA ARG A 167 18.33 14.11 -5.08
C ARG A 167 17.22 15.00 -5.66
N ILE A 168 17.06 16.23 -5.15
CA ILE A 168 16.19 17.25 -5.78
C ILE A 168 16.66 17.58 -7.19
N LEU A 169 17.96 17.86 -7.39
CA LEU A 169 18.50 18.20 -8.71
C LEU A 169 18.30 17.10 -9.74
N ASP A 170 18.41 15.83 -9.37
CA ASP A 170 18.23 14.74 -10.33
C ASP A 170 16.73 14.52 -10.64
N LEU A 171 15.85 14.54 -9.62
CA LEU A 171 14.40 14.43 -9.79
C LEU A 171 13.76 15.61 -10.58
N THR A 172 14.36 16.80 -10.57
CA THR A 172 13.90 17.94 -11.37
C THR A 172 14.58 18.08 -12.74
N ARG A 173 15.45 17.12 -13.13
CA ARG A 173 16.36 17.23 -14.29
C ARG A 173 17.11 18.57 -14.30
N ARG A 174 17.65 18.91 -13.14
CA ARG A 174 18.50 20.08 -12.79
C ARG A 174 17.81 21.43 -12.92
N ARG A 175 16.47 21.45 -12.93
CA ARG A 175 15.65 22.66 -12.80
C ARG A 175 15.46 23.02 -11.32
N ARG A 176 15.26 24.30 -10.99
CA ARG A 176 14.93 24.68 -9.60
C ARG A 176 13.50 24.21 -9.25
N PRO A 177 13.28 23.52 -8.12
CA PRO A 177 11.94 23.18 -7.64
C PRO A 177 11.15 24.45 -7.33
N ARG A 178 9.81 24.36 -7.22
CA ARG A 178 8.99 25.51 -6.81
C ARG A 178 8.98 25.71 -5.30
N GLY A 179 9.32 24.70 -4.51
CA GLY A 179 9.76 24.89 -3.14
C GLY A 179 9.97 23.59 -2.35
N ILE A 180 10.46 23.75 -1.13
CA ILE A 180 10.70 22.67 -0.17
C ILE A 180 9.81 22.84 1.07
N VAL A 181 9.26 21.74 1.56
CA VAL A 181 8.59 21.60 2.85
C VAL A 181 9.46 20.75 3.76
N LEU A 182 9.94 21.34 4.86
CA LEU A 182 10.80 20.63 5.82
C LEU A 182 9.99 20.08 6.99
N ILE A 183 10.18 18.81 7.36
CA ILE A 183 9.57 18.22 8.57
C ILE A 183 10.63 18.12 9.68
N GLY A 184 10.31 18.71 10.84
CA GLY A 184 11.17 18.67 12.05
C GLY A 184 12.49 19.44 11.96
N ALA A 185 12.80 20.09 10.84
CA ALA A 185 14.14 20.62 10.56
C ALA A 185 14.52 21.88 11.37
N SER A 186 15.82 22.02 11.60
CA SER A 186 16.42 23.22 12.19
C SER A 186 16.63 24.34 11.15
N ARG A 187 16.85 25.58 11.62
CA ARG A 187 17.25 26.70 10.74
C ARG A 187 18.58 26.46 10.04
N ALA A 188 19.50 25.69 10.65
CA ALA A 188 20.78 25.34 10.03
C ALA A 188 20.59 24.42 8.82
N TYR A 189 19.73 23.40 8.95
CA TYR A 189 19.36 22.52 7.83
C TYR A 189 18.69 23.30 6.68
N ALA A 190 17.77 24.21 7.03
CA ALA A 190 17.09 25.06 6.05
C ALA A 190 18.03 26.02 5.29
N ALA A 191 19.16 26.41 5.89
CA ALA A 191 20.20 27.17 5.19
C ALA A 191 21.11 26.26 4.36
N ALA A 192 21.46 25.07 4.87
CA ALA A 192 22.40 24.14 4.24
C ALA A 192 21.87 23.49 2.95
N ILE A 193 20.55 23.27 2.83
CA ILE A 193 19.95 22.61 1.65
C ILE A 193 19.99 23.46 0.36
N GLY A 194 20.39 24.74 0.42
CA GLY A 194 20.67 25.58 -0.76
C GLY A 194 19.47 25.95 -1.64
N PHE A 195 18.24 25.61 -1.24
CA PHE A 195 17.01 25.76 -2.01
C PHE A 195 15.93 26.58 -1.28
N PRO A 196 14.93 27.15 -2.00
CA PRO A 196 13.82 27.87 -1.37
C PRO A 196 12.94 26.96 -0.51
N VAL A 197 12.98 27.18 0.81
CA VAL A 197 12.10 26.54 1.79
C VAL A 197 10.84 27.39 1.96
N LEU A 198 9.66 26.82 1.67
CA LEU A 198 8.37 27.49 1.80
C LEU A 198 7.86 27.48 3.26
N GLY A 199 8.29 26.49 4.06
CA GLY A 199 7.97 26.43 5.47
C GLY A 199 8.34 25.10 6.13
N THR A 200 8.02 25.01 7.41
CA THR A 200 8.30 23.85 8.25
C THR A 200 7.00 23.23 8.80
N LEU A 201 6.94 21.90 8.85
CA LEU A 201 5.89 21.15 9.55
C LEU A 201 6.46 20.48 10.81
N PRO A 202 5.70 20.44 11.93
CA PRO A 202 6.13 19.74 13.14
C PRO A 202 6.19 18.22 12.95
N ALA A 203 7.31 17.61 13.33
CA ALA A 203 7.47 16.15 13.38
C ALA A 203 6.64 15.56 14.54
N SER A 204 5.42 15.12 14.26
CA SER A 204 4.53 14.51 15.27
C SER A 204 3.73 13.35 14.68
N ARG A 205 4.11 12.11 15.05
CA ARG A 205 3.41 10.88 14.61
C ARG A 205 1.94 10.88 15.07
N ALA A 206 1.66 11.34 16.29
CA ALA A 206 0.30 11.42 16.83
C ALA A 206 -0.58 12.43 16.06
N THR A 207 -0.03 13.60 15.69
CA THR A 207 -0.78 14.60 14.91
C THR A 207 -0.97 14.15 13.46
N ALA A 208 0.03 13.50 12.85
CA ALA A 208 -0.08 12.88 11.52
C ALA A 208 -1.19 11.82 11.48
N GLN A 209 -1.16 10.84 12.40
CA GLN A 209 -2.18 9.80 12.49
C GLN A 209 -3.58 10.36 12.80
N ALA A 210 -3.68 11.42 13.60
CA ALA A 210 -4.95 12.06 13.88
C ALA A 210 -5.53 12.82 12.69
N LEU A 211 -4.69 13.45 11.85
CA LEU A 211 -5.09 14.08 10.60
C LEU A 211 -5.69 13.05 9.63
N LEU A 212 -4.95 11.99 9.33
CA LEU A 212 -5.38 10.94 8.39
C LEU A 212 -6.66 10.25 8.88
N LYS A 213 -6.77 9.96 10.19
CA LYS A 213 -7.97 9.32 10.79
C LYS A 213 -9.09 10.31 11.16
N GLY A 214 -9.08 11.54 10.64
CA GLY A 214 -10.13 12.55 10.84
C GLY A 214 -10.38 12.99 12.28
N ARG A 215 -9.52 12.63 13.24
CA ARG A 215 -9.76 12.84 14.67
C ARG A 215 -9.65 14.32 15.03
N ARG A 216 -10.42 14.78 16.02
CA ARG A 216 -10.54 16.20 16.44
C ARG A 216 -9.25 16.85 17.00
N ALA A 217 -8.06 16.25 16.88
CA ALA A 217 -6.77 16.84 17.27
C ALA A 217 -6.28 17.93 16.28
N ARG A 218 -7.20 18.80 15.84
CA ARG A 218 -6.95 19.91 14.91
C ARG A 218 -6.20 21.03 15.64
N ARG A 219 -4.97 21.33 15.18
CA ARG A 219 -4.37 22.69 15.08
C ARG A 219 -2.92 22.65 14.57
N HIS A 220 -2.07 21.77 15.10
CA HIS A 220 -0.60 21.87 14.94
C HIS A 220 -0.07 21.66 13.51
N LEU A 221 -0.63 20.75 12.71
CA LEU A 221 -0.26 20.62 11.28
C LEU A 221 -1.04 21.60 10.37
N VAL A 222 -2.28 21.94 10.74
CA VAL A 222 -3.23 22.68 9.90
C VAL A 222 -2.77 24.13 9.67
N SER A 223 -2.35 24.85 10.71
CA SER A 223 -1.93 26.25 10.54
C SER A 223 -0.64 26.40 9.72
N PRO A 224 0.44 25.62 9.96
CA PRO A 224 1.64 25.66 9.11
C PRO A 224 1.37 25.22 7.66
N ALA A 225 0.60 24.15 7.44
CA ALA A 225 0.25 23.71 6.09
C ALA A 225 -0.52 24.79 5.31
N ARG A 226 -1.48 25.47 5.96
CA ARG A 226 -2.23 26.59 5.36
C ARG A 226 -1.34 27.73 4.90
N LEU A 227 -0.32 28.09 5.68
CA LEU A 227 0.62 29.16 5.31
C LEU A 227 1.44 28.77 4.07
N ILE A 228 2.00 27.56 4.06
CA ILE A 228 2.77 27.02 2.93
C ILE A 228 1.93 27.01 1.65
N ILE A 229 0.72 26.43 1.70
CA ILE A 229 -0.09 26.29 0.49
C ILE A 229 -0.70 27.61 0.01
N SER A 230 -0.90 28.59 0.90
CA SER A 230 -1.34 29.95 0.50
C SER A 230 -0.25 30.70 -0.26
N ASP A 231 1.02 30.58 0.13
CA ASP A 231 2.13 31.17 -0.63
C ASP A 231 2.27 30.50 -2.02
N VAL A 232 2.16 29.16 -2.07
CA VAL A 232 2.12 28.43 -3.34
C VAL A 232 0.95 28.88 -4.23
N GLU A 233 -0.26 29.03 -3.69
CA GLU A 233 -1.43 29.52 -4.42
C GLU A 233 -1.17 30.90 -5.04
N VAL A 234 -0.76 31.87 -4.21
CA VAL A 234 -0.48 33.25 -4.65
C VAL A 234 0.61 33.28 -5.74
N GLN A 235 1.70 32.53 -5.56
CA GLN A 235 2.77 32.44 -6.55
C GLN A 235 2.33 31.79 -7.87
N LEU A 236 1.43 30.81 -7.82
CA LEU A 236 0.88 30.18 -9.03
C LEU A 236 -0.12 31.09 -9.75
N ARG A 237 -1.01 31.78 -9.03
CA ARG A 237 -1.96 32.71 -9.64
C ARG A 237 -1.28 33.94 -10.22
N ALA A 238 -0.22 34.46 -9.60
CA ALA A 238 0.60 35.53 -10.16
C ALA A 238 1.17 35.12 -11.52
N LYS A 239 1.90 33.99 -11.58
CA LYS A 239 2.50 33.47 -12.82
C LYS A 239 1.46 33.15 -13.91
N SER A 240 0.26 32.71 -13.53
CA SER A 240 -0.84 32.48 -14.48
C SER A 240 -1.48 33.79 -14.98
N ARG A 241 -1.49 34.87 -14.19
CA ARG A 241 -1.91 36.21 -14.66
C ARG A 241 -0.88 36.79 -15.64
N ASP A 242 0.42 36.66 -15.35
CA ASP A 242 1.49 37.09 -16.25
C ASP A 242 1.46 36.35 -17.60
N ARG A 243 1.07 35.06 -17.60
CA ARG A 243 0.84 34.26 -18.82
C ARG A 243 -0.43 34.62 -19.61
N LEU A 244 -1.41 35.25 -18.96
CA LEU A 244 -2.67 35.68 -19.58
C LEU A 244 -2.66 37.15 -20.03
N ALA A 245 -1.65 37.92 -19.62
CA ALA A 245 -1.37 39.20 -20.26
C ALA A 245 -0.89 38.96 -21.70
N PRO A 246 -1.48 39.62 -22.72
CA PRO A 246 -0.93 39.55 -24.07
C PRO A 246 0.50 40.14 -24.06
N PRO A 247 1.44 39.61 -24.83
CA PRO A 247 2.80 40.14 -24.87
C PRO A 247 2.75 41.60 -25.30
N HIS A 248 3.12 42.52 -24.41
CA HIS A 248 3.17 43.94 -24.71
C HIS A 248 4.10 44.14 -25.91
N ALA A 249 3.50 44.51 -27.05
CA ALA A 249 4.21 44.62 -28.32
C ALA A 249 5.45 45.51 -28.16
N ALA A 250 6.61 45.02 -28.61
CA ALA A 250 7.91 45.64 -28.39
C ALA A 250 7.94 47.06 -28.99
N ARG A 251 7.65 48.05 -28.16
CA ARG A 251 7.48 49.44 -28.59
C ARG A 251 8.85 50.09 -28.74
N GLN A 252 9.44 49.89 -29.91
CA GLN A 252 10.78 50.37 -30.27
C GLN A 252 10.94 51.88 -30.02
N ASN A 253 12.15 52.28 -29.64
CA ASN A 253 12.50 53.61 -29.14
C ASN A 253 12.09 54.77 -30.05
N ARG A 254 11.63 55.87 -29.43
CA ARG A 254 11.98 57.24 -29.87
C ARG A 254 12.37 58.11 -28.66
N PRO A 255 13.47 58.88 -28.72
CA PRO A 255 13.98 59.64 -27.57
C PRO A 255 13.55 61.12 -27.55
N SER A 256 12.96 61.56 -26.44
CA SER A 256 12.70 62.97 -26.08
C SER A 256 12.08 63.02 -24.67
N ARG A 257 12.25 64.07 -23.84
CA ARG A 257 13.31 65.09 -23.67
C ARG A 257 13.23 65.55 -22.19
N ARG A 258 14.20 66.34 -21.67
CA ARG A 258 14.19 66.82 -20.28
C ARG A 258 13.01 67.74 -19.98
N ASP A 259 12.44 67.62 -18.78
CA ASP A 259 12.60 68.49 -17.58
C ASP A 259 11.72 67.88 -16.47
N ASP A 260 11.75 68.20 -15.17
CA ASP A 260 12.70 68.69 -14.15
C ASP A 260 11.81 68.87 -12.87
N GLY A 261 12.36 68.92 -11.65
CA GLY A 261 11.61 69.33 -10.45
C GLY A 261 11.64 68.40 -9.22
N GLY A 262 12.66 68.55 -8.37
CA GLY A 262 12.67 68.07 -6.96
C GLY A 262 13.21 66.63 -6.78
N LEU A 263 14.38 66.32 -6.18
CA LEU A 263 15.03 66.78 -4.93
C LEU A 263 14.29 66.30 -3.66
N ARG A 264 14.94 65.71 -2.63
CA ARG A 264 16.38 65.52 -2.34
C ARG A 264 16.64 64.52 -1.19
N ILE A 265 17.90 64.03 -1.08
CA ILE A 265 18.63 63.66 0.18
C ILE A 265 18.11 62.41 0.95
N TYR A 266 18.91 61.40 1.33
CA TYR A 266 20.32 60.97 1.09
C TYR A 266 20.37 59.40 1.26
N SER A 267 21.46 58.60 1.36
CA SER A 267 22.90 58.80 1.63
C SER A 267 23.80 57.66 1.06
N ILE A 268 25.10 57.94 0.95
CA ILE A 268 26.30 57.15 1.35
C ILE A 268 26.13 55.63 1.58
N ASP A 269 27.03 54.72 1.14
CA ASP A 269 27.97 54.62 -0.01
C ASP A 269 28.78 53.31 0.16
N GLY A 270 29.44 52.79 -0.88
CA GLY A 270 30.46 51.72 -0.74
C GLY A 270 30.26 50.46 -1.59
N GLY A 271 30.30 50.59 -2.92
CA GLY A 271 30.31 49.45 -3.85
C GLY A 271 31.73 48.88 -4.11
N PRO A 272 31.89 47.57 -4.37
CA PRO A 272 33.17 46.96 -4.71
C PRO A 272 33.56 47.14 -6.20
N MET A 273 34.85 47.30 -6.48
CA MET A 273 35.41 47.30 -7.84
C MET A 273 35.73 45.88 -8.36
N PRO A 274 35.80 45.67 -9.70
CA PRO A 274 36.01 44.37 -10.30
C PRO A 274 37.47 43.91 -10.38
N ALA A 275 37.65 42.58 -10.25
CA ALA A 275 38.68 41.71 -10.85
C ALA A 275 40.17 42.12 -10.83
N SER A 276 40.99 41.29 -10.20
CA SER A 276 42.44 41.16 -10.46
C SER A 276 42.80 39.71 -10.76
N ARG A 277 43.84 39.49 -11.57
CA ARG A 277 44.28 38.16 -12.04
C ARG A 277 44.99 37.35 -10.94
N PRO A 278 44.98 36.00 -11.02
CA PRO A 278 45.73 35.16 -10.09
C PRO A 278 47.25 35.35 -10.24
N ARG A 279 47.97 35.15 -9.13
CA ARG A 279 49.44 35.15 -9.02
C ARG A 279 49.93 33.69 -8.96
N PRO A 280 51.06 33.31 -9.58
CA PRO A 280 51.57 31.94 -9.51
C PRO A 280 52.04 31.57 -8.08
N PRO A 281 52.07 30.27 -7.72
CA PRO A 281 52.63 29.80 -6.47
C PRO A 281 54.16 29.85 -6.46
N GLU A 282 54.74 30.22 -5.32
CA GLU A 282 56.17 30.02 -5.01
C GLU A 282 56.39 28.65 -4.32
N PRO A 283 57.60 28.08 -4.38
CA PRO A 283 57.85 26.69 -3.98
C PRO A 283 58.02 26.53 -2.46
N VAL A 284 57.64 25.35 -1.97
CA VAL A 284 58.05 24.81 -0.66
C VAL A 284 58.97 23.61 -0.90
N LEU A 285 60.03 23.48 -0.11
CA LEU A 285 61.09 22.48 -0.33
C LEU A 285 60.63 21.04 -0.02
N VAL A 286 61.35 20.10 -0.64
CA VAL A 286 61.25 18.65 -0.41
C VAL A 286 62.28 18.23 0.65
N GLU A 287 61.87 17.35 1.57
CA GLU A 287 62.76 16.39 2.24
C GLU A 287 62.11 14.98 2.21
N PRO A 288 62.90 13.89 2.38
CA PRO A 288 62.76 12.70 1.55
C PRO A 288 61.88 11.56 2.11
N ALA A 289 61.64 10.55 1.26
CA ALA A 289 60.72 9.44 1.48
C ALA A 289 61.34 8.21 2.17
N GLU A 290 60.48 7.42 2.82
CA GLU A 290 60.73 6.00 3.12
C GLU A 290 60.12 5.09 2.02
N PRO A 291 60.70 3.91 1.73
CA PRO A 291 60.37 3.14 0.53
C PRO A 291 59.17 2.20 0.67
N SER A 292 58.41 2.07 -0.41
CA SER A 292 57.29 1.13 -0.57
C SER A 292 57.74 -0.33 -0.74
N THR A 293 57.10 -1.27 -0.04
CA THR A 293 57.25 -2.72 -0.28
C THR A 293 56.34 -3.23 -1.41
N PRO A 294 56.86 -4.04 -2.36
CA PRO A 294 56.08 -4.63 -3.45
C PRO A 294 55.39 -5.96 -3.06
N PRO A 295 54.39 -6.43 -3.82
CA PRO A 295 53.76 -7.74 -3.62
C PRO A 295 54.62 -8.90 -4.14
N PRO A 296 54.52 -10.10 -3.55
CA PRO A 296 55.20 -11.30 -4.05
C PRO A 296 54.47 -11.95 -5.24
N ALA A 297 55.25 -12.56 -6.13
CA ALA A 297 54.79 -13.47 -7.19
C ALA A 297 55.42 -14.87 -7.01
N SER A 298 55.00 -15.82 -7.85
CA SER A 298 55.09 -17.29 -7.67
C SER A 298 56.47 -17.95 -7.91
N GLU A 299 56.48 -19.29 -7.78
CA GLU A 299 57.43 -20.29 -8.35
C GLU A 299 58.63 -20.78 -7.48
N PRO A 300 59.21 -22.00 -7.69
CA PRO A 300 58.63 -23.27 -8.22
C PRO A 300 59.15 -24.61 -7.57
N VAL A 301 58.81 -25.76 -8.21
CA VAL A 301 59.46 -27.12 -8.27
C VAL A 301 59.22 -28.23 -7.20
N LEU A 302 59.22 -29.49 -7.72
CA LEU A 302 59.32 -30.85 -7.11
C LEU A 302 58.07 -31.38 -6.36
N VAL A 303 57.36 -32.47 -6.71
CA VAL A 303 57.50 -33.68 -7.59
C VAL A 303 58.11 -34.95 -6.97
N GLU A 304 57.23 -35.88 -6.54
CA GLU A 304 57.24 -37.37 -6.68
C GLU A 304 55.87 -37.88 -6.10
N ALA A 305 55.05 -38.70 -6.78
CA ALA A 305 55.10 -40.16 -7.05
C ALA A 305 54.72 -41.03 -5.83
N ALA A 306 53.85 -42.06 -5.89
CA ALA A 306 52.97 -42.59 -6.96
C ALA A 306 51.84 -43.53 -6.38
N GLU A 307 51.11 -44.21 -7.29
CA GLU A 307 50.20 -45.39 -7.12
C GLU A 307 48.73 -45.17 -6.69
N ASP A 308 47.72 -45.95 -7.15
CA ASP A 308 47.47 -46.61 -8.46
C ASP A 308 45.96 -47.03 -8.57
N ALA A 309 45.52 -47.39 -9.79
CA ALA A 309 44.26 -48.07 -10.18
C ALA A 309 42.91 -47.31 -10.02
N GLY A 310 41.98 -47.35 -10.99
CA GLY A 310 42.01 -48.03 -12.30
C GLY A 310 40.85 -47.62 -13.25
N HIS A 311 41.00 -47.93 -14.55
CA HIS A 311 40.06 -47.64 -15.67
C HIS A 311 38.75 -48.49 -15.57
N THR A 312 37.62 -48.20 -16.23
CA THR A 312 37.32 -47.96 -17.68
C THR A 312 36.41 -46.74 -17.91
N GLY A 313 36.36 -46.03 -19.06
CA GLY A 313 36.20 -46.48 -20.46
C GLY A 313 34.70 -46.40 -20.83
N GLU A 314 34.22 -45.47 -21.65
CA GLU A 314 34.26 -45.44 -23.13
C GLU A 314 33.58 -46.69 -23.76
N ASP A 315 32.65 -46.60 -24.72
CA ASP A 315 32.01 -45.45 -25.42
C ASP A 315 30.69 -45.97 -26.09
N ASP A 316 29.74 -45.12 -26.52
CA ASP A 316 29.00 -45.25 -27.82
C ASP A 316 27.82 -44.28 -28.08
N LEU A 317 27.53 -44.11 -29.38
CA LEU A 317 26.28 -43.71 -30.05
C LEU A 317 25.66 -42.32 -29.79
N ALA A 318 25.86 -41.44 -30.78
CA ALA A 318 25.08 -40.22 -31.02
C ALA A 318 23.93 -40.44 -32.05
N ALA A 319 23.29 -39.32 -32.43
CA ALA A 319 22.19 -39.16 -33.41
C ALA A 319 20.76 -39.50 -32.90
N ALA A 320 19.70 -38.83 -33.38
CA ALA A 320 19.62 -37.82 -34.44
C ALA A 320 18.63 -36.68 -34.12
N GLU A 321 18.95 -35.46 -34.58
CA GLU A 321 17.93 -34.44 -34.84
C GLU A 321 17.23 -34.73 -36.18
N SER A 322 15.91 -34.49 -36.26
CA SER A 322 15.27 -34.14 -37.54
C SER A 322 13.91 -33.48 -37.31
N SER A 323 13.79 -32.21 -37.70
CA SER A 323 12.51 -31.47 -37.70
C SER A 323 11.71 -31.77 -38.97
N LEU A 324 10.40 -32.01 -38.87
CA LEU A 324 9.50 -31.91 -40.03
C LEU A 324 8.12 -31.31 -39.69
N LYS A 325 7.85 -30.19 -40.37
CA LYS A 325 6.55 -29.70 -40.87
C LYS A 325 5.37 -29.51 -39.90
N LEU A 326 5.14 -28.24 -39.61
CA LEU A 326 3.82 -27.64 -39.52
C LEU A 326 3.16 -27.62 -40.92
N GLU A 327 1.96 -28.20 -41.08
CA GLU A 327 0.93 -27.70 -42.02
C GLU A 327 -0.44 -28.38 -41.83
N THR A 328 -1.45 -27.54 -41.53
CA THR A 328 -2.88 -27.66 -41.87
C THR A 328 -3.58 -29.03 -41.84
N GLU A 329 -4.35 -29.30 -40.78
CA GLU A 329 -5.63 -30.01 -40.92
C GLU A 329 -6.69 -29.41 -39.99
N ILE A 330 -7.84 -28.99 -40.53
CA ILE A 330 -8.96 -28.36 -39.79
C ILE A 330 -10.19 -29.25 -39.94
N ALA A 331 -10.42 -30.17 -39.00
CA ALA A 331 -11.73 -30.77 -38.74
C ALA A 331 -11.80 -31.49 -37.37
N ASN A 332 -12.95 -31.41 -36.73
CA ASN A 332 -13.51 -32.41 -35.79
C ASN A 332 -12.56 -33.01 -34.73
N SER A 333 -12.29 -32.25 -33.66
CA SER A 333 -12.09 -32.84 -32.33
C SER A 333 -13.29 -32.53 -31.45
N THR A 334 -13.91 -33.59 -30.91
CA THR A 334 -15.06 -33.53 -30.00
C THR A 334 -14.74 -32.67 -28.77
N PRO A 335 -15.71 -31.89 -28.21
CA PRO A 335 -15.48 -31.20 -26.95
C PRO A 335 -15.02 -32.17 -25.86
N LEU A 336 -13.82 -31.96 -25.34
CA LEU A 336 -13.35 -32.67 -24.14
C LEU A 336 -14.31 -32.35 -22.98
N PRO A 337 -14.65 -33.33 -22.13
CA PRO A 337 -15.52 -33.08 -20.99
C PRO A 337 -14.87 -32.04 -20.08
N ILE A 338 -15.67 -31.07 -19.63
CA ILE A 338 -15.27 -30.11 -18.60
C ILE A 338 -14.82 -30.93 -17.38
N PRO A 339 -13.60 -30.71 -16.84
CA PRO A 339 -13.18 -31.39 -15.62
C PRO A 339 -14.16 -31.06 -14.49
N THR A 340 -14.82 -32.10 -13.96
CA THR A 340 -15.59 -32.02 -12.72
C THR A 340 -14.70 -31.41 -11.62
N GLU A 341 -15.27 -30.61 -10.72
CA GLU A 341 -14.53 -29.99 -9.62
C GLU A 341 -13.94 -31.06 -8.68
N VAL A 342 -12.68 -31.45 -8.93
CA VAL A 342 -11.94 -32.37 -8.08
C VAL A 342 -11.51 -31.61 -6.82
N GLU A 343 -12.23 -31.83 -5.72
CA GLU A 343 -11.82 -31.28 -4.43
C GLU A 343 -10.38 -31.73 -4.07
N PRO A 344 -9.55 -30.84 -3.51
CA PRO A 344 -8.14 -31.13 -3.26
C PRO A 344 -7.97 -32.25 -2.23
N ALA A 345 -6.99 -33.13 -2.48
CA ALA A 345 -6.72 -34.30 -1.65
C ALA A 345 -6.28 -33.95 -0.21
N LEU A 346 -5.78 -32.73 0.02
CA LEU A 346 -5.49 -32.17 1.33
C LEU A 346 -6.27 -30.87 1.54
N ARG A 347 -6.79 -30.69 2.75
CA ARG A 347 -7.44 -29.46 3.22
C ARG A 347 -6.70 -28.91 4.42
N LEU A 348 -6.12 -27.73 4.30
CA LEU A 348 -5.54 -26.99 5.41
C LEU A 348 -6.59 -26.00 5.94
N ARG A 349 -6.73 -25.91 7.26
CA ARG A 349 -7.48 -24.84 7.92
C ARG A 349 -6.54 -24.00 8.77
N VAL A 350 -6.56 -22.69 8.56
CA VAL A 350 -5.79 -21.70 9.32
C VAL A 350 -6.66 -20.61 9.94
N PHE A 351 -7.99 -20.62 9.78
CA PHE A 351 -8.86 -19.88 10.70
C PHE A 351 -9.02 -20.67 12.00
N GLY A 352 -8.51 -20.11 13.10
CA GLY A 352 -8.22 -20.83 14.34
C GLY A 352 -6.81 -21.45 14.35
N PRO A 353 -6.57 -22.49 15.16
CA PRO A 353 -5.29 -23.20 15.19
C PRO A 353 -5.12 -24.07 13.95
N THR A 354 -3.92 -24.11 13.38
CA THR A 354 -3.63 -24.82 12.12
C THR A 354 -4.00 -26.31 12.19
N ARG A 355 -4.94 -26.74 11.33
CA ARG A 355 -5.34 -28.14 11.16
C ARG A 355 -5.16 -28.63 9.74
N ILE A 356 -4.81 -29.91 9.59
CA ILE A 356 -4.56 -30.56 8.31
C ILE A 356 -5.51 -31.75 8.20
N PHE A 357 -6.28 -31.79 7.12
CA PHE A 357 -7.18 -32.90 6.79
C PHE A 357 -6.71 -33.54 5.48
N TRP A 358 -6.73 -34.88 5.42
CA TRP A 358 -6.48 -35.65 4.22
C TRP A 358 -7.79 -36.31 3.78
N ARG A 359 -8.10 -36.24 2.48
CA ARG A 359 -9.18 -37.01 1.88
C ARG A 359 -8.61 -38.33 1.38
N GLU A 360 -9.02 -39.43 2.00
CA GLU A 360 -8.63 -40.76 1.57
C GLU A 360 -9.32 -41.09 0.23
N PRO A 361 -8.59 -41.41 -0.87
CA PRO A 361 -9.21 -41.55 -2.19
C PRO A 361 -10.15 -42.76 -2.36
N GLU A 362 -10.03 -43.78 -1.50
CA GLU A 362 -10.82 -45.02 -1.61
C GLU A 362 -12.17 -44.92 -0.90
N THR A 363 -12.23 -44.24 0.25
CA THR A 363 -13.47 -44.01 1.02
C THR A 363 -14.11 -42.66 0.73
N GLY A 364 -13.32 -41.68 0.28
CA GLY A 364 -13.71 -40.28 0.14
C GLY A 364 -13.82 -39.52 1.46
N GLU A 365 -13.55 -40.15 2.61
CA GLU A 365 -13.66 -39.58 3.95
C GLU A 365 -12.52 -38.58 4.24
N SER A 366 -12.79 -37.58 5.09
CA SER A 366 -11.83 -36.53 5.44
C SER A 366 -11.31 -36.73 6.87
N VAL A 367 -10.08 -37.23 6.99
CA VAL A 367 -9.43 -37.59 8.25
C VAL A 367 -8.53 -36.45 8.72
N GLU A 368 -8.63 -36.04 9.99
CA GLU A 368 -7.71 -35.04 10.56
C GLU A 368 -6.34 -35.67 10.86
N ILE A 369 -5.29 -35.14 10.23
CA ILE A 369 -3.90 -35.60 10.31
C ILE A 369 -2.96 -34.61 11.02
N THR A 370 -3.52 -33.60 11.70
CA THR A 370 -2.78 -32.53 12.40
C THR A 370 -1.80 -33.04 13.45
N SER A 371 -2.13 -34.13 14.15
CA SER A 371 -1.33 -34.67 15.27
C SER A 371 -0.06 -35.41 14.82
N GLN A 372 -0.10 -35.98 13.61
CA GLN A 372 0.96 -36.74 12.98
C GLN A 372 2.05 -35.80 12.40
N VAL A 373 1.70 -34.53 12.18
CA VAL A 373 2.60 -33.50 11.65
C VAL A 373 3.23 -32.69 12.80
N GLN A 374 4.56 -32.68 12.85
CA GLN A 374 5.32 -32.01 13.92
C GLN A 374 5.02 -30.51 13.98
N PRO A 375 5.02 -29.84 15.16
CA PRO A 375 4.64 -28.43 15.29
C PRO A 375 5.38 -27.49 14.33
N ARG A 376 6.70 -27.64 14.19
CA ARG A 376 7.52 -26.83 13.27
C ARG A 376 7.23 -27.06 11.78
N ILE A 377 6.64 -28.22 11.45
CA ILE A 377 6.18 -28.52 10.09
C ILE A 377 4.81 -27.88 9.87
N ARG A 378 3.92 -27.89 10.86
CA ARG A 378 2.65 -27.13 10.80
C ARG A 378 2.92 -25.64 10.63
N GLU A 379 3.77 -25.06 11.47
CA GLU A 379 4.22 -23.66 11.39
C GLU A 379 4.72 -23.27 9.98
N LEU A 380 5.53 -24.12 9.34
CA LEU A 380 5.97 -23.96 7.96
C LEU A 380 4.80 -23.99 6.96
N LEU A 381 3.84 -24.92 7.13
CA LEU A 381 2.64 -24.97 6.30
C LEU A 381 1.76 -23.72 6.48
N THR A 382 1.58 -23.24 7.72
CA THR A 382 0.81 -22.03 8.04
C THR A 382 1.42 -20.80 7.39
N VAL A 383 2.74 -20.62 7.46
CA VAL A 383 3.45 -19.53 6.78
C VAL A 383 3.23 -19.60 5.26
N LEU A 384 3.45 -20.75 4.63
CA LEU A 384 3.27 -20.90 3.18
C LEU A 384 1.80 -20.80 2.73
N ALA A 385 0.85 -21.08 3.61
CA ALA A 385 -0.58 -20.90 3.36
C ALA A 385 -1.00 -19.43 3.39
N LEU A 386 -0.42 -18.63 4.30
CA LEU A 386 -0.65 -17.18 4.39
C LEU A 386 0.03 -16.40 3.25
N HIS A 387 0.98 -17.02 2.55
CA HIS A 387 1.70 -16.46 1.39
C HIS A 387 1.43 -17.28 0.10
N PRO A 388 0.22 -17.20 -0.50
CA PRO A 388 -0.18 -18.03 -1.65
C PRO A 388 0.72 -17.88 -2.88
N GLU A 389 1.29 -16.70 -3.13
CA GLU A 389 2.22 -16.46 -4.24
C GLU A 389 3.53 -17.24 -4.09
N GLY A 390 3.92 -17.57 -2.86
CA GLY A 390 5.20 -18.17 -2.49
C GLY A 390 6.11 -17.24 -1.68
N LEU A 391 7.21 -17.79 -1.18
CA LEU A 391 8.27 -17.07 -0.46
C LEU A 391 9.64 -17.49 -0.97
N SER A 392 10.59 -16.55 -1.02
CA SER A 392 12.00 -16.89 -1.20
C SER A 392 12.53 -17.68 -0.01
N ARG A 393 13.62 -18.43 -0.24
CA ARG A 393 14.32 -19.18 0.80
C ARG A 393 14.73 -18.29 1.97
N GLU A 394 15.18 -17.07 1.68
CA GLU A 394 15.69 -16.11 2.66
C GLU A 394 14.56 -15.47 3.48
N GLN A 395 13.42 -15.13 2.83
CA GLN A 395 12.21 -14.67 3.54
C GLN A 395 11.68 -15.77 4.48
N LEU A 396 11.64 -17.02 4.01
CA LEU A 396 11.18 -18.15 4.80
C LEU A 396 12.13 -18.48 5.96
N ILE A 397 13.43 -18.24 5.81
CA ILE A 397 14.41 -18.30 6.90
C ILE A 397 14.16 -17.17 7.91
N GLU A 398 13.88 -15.95 7.46
CA GLU A 398 13.67 -14.80 8.33
C GLU A 398 12.37 -14.92 9.15
N LEU A 399 11.24 -15.25 8.51
CA LEU A 399 9.94 -15.39 9.19
C LEU A 399 9.94 -16.46 10.28
N LEU A 400 10.52 -17.64 9.99
CA LEU A 400 10.48 -18.78 10.91
C LEU A 400 11.66 -18.80 11.90
N TRP A 401 12.87 -18.38 11.52
CA TRP A 401 14.10 -18.53 12.35
C TRP A 401 14.71 -17.20 12.82
N SER A 402 13.96 -16.09 12.77
CA SER A 402 14.36 -14.73 13.25
C SER A 402 15.17 -14.72 14.57
N GLN A 403 14.76 -15.53 15.56
CA GLN A 403 15.36 -15.61 16.89
C GLN A 403 16.61 -16.52 17.00
N ARG A 404 17.25 -16.92 15.89
CA ARG A 404 18.45 -17.78 15.90
C ARG A 404 19.55 -17.28 14.95
N PRO A 405 20.84 -17.59 15.20
CA PRO A 405 21.94 -17.20 14.33
C PRO A 405 21.73 -17.65 12.88
N ARG A 406 21.77 -16.68 11.95
CA ARG A 406 21.42 -16.83 10.52
C ARG A 406 22.18 -17.97 9.82
N GLU A 407 23.41 -18.26 10.25
CA GLU A 407 24.30 -19.32 9.76
C GLU A 407 23.67 -20.73 9.72
N ARG A 408 22.65 -21.03 10.55
CA ARG A 408 22.00 -22.36 10.59
C ARG A 408 20.60 -22.40 9.96
N GLY A 409 20.05 -21.27 9.50
CA GLY A 409 18.69 -21.21 8.95
C GLY A 409 18.51 -22.09 7.71
N GLY A 410 19.49 -22.08 6.79
CA GLY A 410 19.40 -22.79 5.52
C GLY A 410 19.34 -24.32 5.63
N SER A 411 20.15 -24.92 6.51
CA SER A 411 20.12 -26.37 6.75
C SER A 411 18.93 -26.80 7.61
N ALA A 412 18.47 -25.94 8.53
CA ALA A 412 17.23 -26.15 9.29
C ALA A 412 16.00 -26.17 8.36
N LEU A 413 15.92 -25.26 7.38
CA LEU A 413 14.85 -25.23 6.39
C LEU A 413 14.86 -26.49 5.51
N ALA A 414 16.01 -26.85 4.93
CA ALA A 414 16.13 -28.07 4.11
C ALA A 414 15.71 -29.35 4.86
N ASN A 415 16.12 -29.48 6.12
CA ASN A 415 15.72 -30.58 7.02
C ASN A 415 14.21 -30.54 7.32
N THR A 416 13.63 -29.36 7.56
CA THR A 416 12.18 -29.21 7.81
C THR A 416 11.35 -29.58 6.58
N VAL A 417 11.78 -29.19 5.37
CA VAL A 417 11.13 -29.56 4.09
C VAL A 417 11.28 -31.05 3.79
N SER A 418 12.44 -31.65 4.08
CA SER A 418 12.64 -33.10 3.97
C SER A 418 11.70 -33.88 4.92
N ARG A 419 11.58 -33.45 6.18
CA ARG A 419 10.64 -34.02 7.16
C ARG A 419 9.18 -33.80 6.78
N LEU A 420 8.84 -32.66 6.18
CA LEU A 420 7.48 -32.38 5.67
C LEU A 420 7.10 -33.41 4.60
N ARG A 421 7.96 -33.62 3.59
CA ARG A 421 7.73 -34.66 2.56
C ARG A 421 7.59 -36.03 3.21
N ALA A 422 8.53 -36.44 4.06
CA ALA A 422 8.47 -37.73 4.74
C ALA A 422 7.17 -37.93 5.55
N ALA A 423 6.75 -36.93 6.33
CA ALA A 423 5.54 -37.00 7.13
C ALA A 423 4.27 -37.16 6.27
N ILE A 424 4.12 -36.35 5.21
CA ILE A 424 2.96 -36.47 4.31
C ILE A 424 2.99 -37.79 3.53
N THR A 425 4.15 -38.23 3.04
CA THR A 425 4.30 -39.54 2.36
C THR A 425 3.88 -40.67 3.28
N THR A 426 4.33 -40.71 4.53
CA THR A 426 3.97 -41.76 5.50
C THR A 426 2.48 -41.72 5.86
N VAL A 427 1.91 -40.53 6.08
CA VAL A 427 0.51 -40.37 6.49
C VAL A 427 -0.48 -40.69 5.35
N THR A 428 -0.13 -40.38 4.09
CA THR A 428 -0.99 -40.60 2.92
C THR A 428 -0.72 -41.94 2.20
N GLY A 429 -0.08 -42.91 2.88
CA GLY A 429 0.23 -44.23 2.31
C GLY A 429 1.14 -44.20 1.07
N GLY A 430 1.90 -43.12 0.87
CA GLY A 430 2.73 -42.87 -0.32
C GLY A 430 2.04 -42.12 -1.46
N GLN A 431 0.73 -41.82 -1.36
CA GLN A 431 -0.03 -41.19 -2.43
C GLN A 431 0.35 -39.71 -2.67
N ILE A 432 0.76 -38.98 -1.62
CA ILE A 432 1.22 -37.59 -1.73
C ILE A 432 2.67 -37.49 -1.23
N THR A 433 3.61 -37.30 -2.17
CA THR A 433 5.05 -37.25 -1.88
C THR A 433 5.60 -35.83 -1.64
N SER A 434 4.87 -34.80 -2.12
CA SER A 434 5.18 -33.39 -1.90
C SER A 434 3.90 -32.56 -1.84
N VAL A 435 3.84 -31.63 -0.90
CA VAL A 435 2.81 -30.59 -0.79
C VAL A 435 3.28 -29.24 -1.35
N LEU A 436 4.55 -29.15 -1.74
CA LEU A 436 5.14 -27.97 -2.38
C LEU A 436 5.02 -28.10 -3.90
N ALA A 437 4.74 -26.98 -4.56
CA ALA A 437 4.78 -26.86 -6.02
C ALA A 437 6.22 -27.02 -6.56
N GLU A 438 6.34 -27.39 -7.84
CA GLU A 438 7.64 -27.45 -8.52
C GLU A 438 8.11 -26.05 -8.96
N ASP A 439 8.72 -25.34 -8.02
CA ASP A 439 9.38 -24.05 -8.23
C ASP A 439 10.82 -24.14 -7.67
N ARG A 440 11.80 -23.56 -8.37
CA ARG A 440 13.22 -23.55 -7.97
C ARG A 440 13.64 -22.25 -7.31
N ALA A 441 12.85 -21.19 -7.42
CA ALA A 441 13.12 -19.86 -6.86
C ALA A 441 12.31 -19.61 -5.57
N GLN A 442 11.11 -20.19 -5.46
CA GLN A 442 10.20 -19.94 -4.34
C GLN A 442 9.65 -21.22 -3.70
N PHE A 443 9.39 -21.17 -2.40
CA PHE A 443 8.60 -22.15 -1.69
C PHE A 443 7.12 -21.73 -1.74
N ARG A 444 6.27 -22.55 -2.36
CA ARG A 444 4.81 -22.36 -2.46
C ARG A 444 4.11 -23.70 -2.29
N LEU A 445 2.93 -23.71 -1.66
CA LEU A 445 2.07 -24.89 -1.55
C LEU A 445 1.42 -25.21 -2.92
N SER A 446 1.24 -26.49 -3.23
CA SER A 446 0.59 -26.90 -4.49
C SER A 446 -0.92 -26.72 -4.42
N GLY A 447 -1.45 -25.68 -5.08
CA GLY A 447 -2.90 -25.44 -5.20
C GLY A 447 -3.71 -26.47 -5.98
N VAL A 448 -3.05 -27.48 -6.56
CA VAL A 448 -3.69 -28.66 -7.16
C VAL A 448 -3.91 -29.76 -6.12
N LEU A 449 -3.07 -29.82 -5.09
CA LEU A 449 -3.10 -30.86 -4.05
C LEU A 449 -3.70 -30.37 -2.73
N LEU A 450 -3.61 -29.07 -2.43
CA LEU A 450 -4.10 -28.45 -1.21
C LEU A 450 -5.17 -27.39 -1.51
N GLY A 451 -6.27 -27.43 -0.76
CA GLY A 451 -7.15 -26.29 -0.54
C GLY A 451 -6.90 -25.69 0.83
N VAL A 452 -6.91 -24.36 0.93
CA VAL A 452 -6.74 -23.62 2.19
C VAL A 452 -7.96 -22.73 2.40
N ASP A 453 -8.55 -22.75 3.59
CA ASP A 453 -9.66 -21.85 3.98
C ASP A 453 -9.32 -20.35 3.82
N TYR A 454 -8.08 -19.96 4.06
CA TYR A 454 -7.58 -18.61 3.77
C TYR A 454 -7.56 -18.28 2.26
N TRP A 455 -7.29 -19.25 1.39
CA TRP A 455 -7.35 -19.04 -0.07
C TRP A 455 -8.80 -18.93 -0.54
N ASP A 456 -9.69 -19.79 -0.04
CA ASP A 456 -11.14 -19.68 -0.26
C ASP A 456 -11.65 -18.31 0.22
N PHE A 457 -11.16 -17.82 1.37
CA PHE A 457 -11.50 -16.51 1.92
C PHE A 457 -11.01 -15.36 1.04
N THR A 458 -9.72 -15.35 0.64
CA THR A 458 -9.22 -14.32 -0.28
C THR A 458 -9.92 -14.36 -1.64
N SER A 459 -10.33 -15.55 -2.09
CA SER A 459 -11.12 -15.74 -3.31
C SER A 459 -12.54 -15.20 -3.18
N ALA A 460 -13.20 -15.42 -2.03
CA ALA A 460 -14.52 -14.86 -1.71
C ALA A 460 -14.46 -13.33 -1.56
N VAL A 461 -13.40 -12.78 -0.98
CA VAL A 461 -13.11 -11.33 -0.95
C VAL A 461 -12.95 -10.79 -2.37
N ALA A 462 -12.19 -11.48 -3.23
CA ALA A 462 -12.05 -11.10 -4.64
C ALA A 462 -13.35 -11.25 -5.45
N ALA A 463 -14.19 -12.24 -5.13
CA ALA A 463 -15.53 -12.41 -5.70
C ALA A 463 -16.45 -11.27 -5.29
N ARG A 464 -16.50 -10.90 -4.01
CA ARG A 464 -17.28 -9.75 -3.50
C ARG A 464 -16.89 -8.43 -4.16
N ARG A 465 -15.61 -8.25 -4.51
CA ARG A 465 -15.09 -7.09 -5.27
C ARG A 465 -15.43 -7.12 -6.77
N ARG A 466 -15.74 -8.30 -7.33
CA ARG A 466 -16.13 -8.51 -8.74
C ARG A 466 -17.64 -8.66 -8.95
N ALA A 467 -18.40 -8.85 -7.88
CA ALA A 467 -19.84 -9.05 -7.88
C ALA A 467 -20.61 -7.88 -8.52
N SER A 468 -21.44 -8.20 -9.50
CA SER A 468 -22.23 -7.26 -10.31
C SER A 468 -23.64 -7.03 -9.74
N SER A 469 -24.10 -7.94 -8.89
CA SER A 469 -25.43 -7.96 -8.29
C SER A 469 -25.40 -8.03 -6.76
N ASP A 470 -26.49 -7.59 -6.14
CA ASP A 470 -26.69 -7.68 -4.69
C ASP A 470 -26.68 -9.13 -4.19
N THR A 471 -27.15 -10.08 -5.01
CA THR A 471 -27.08 -11.52 -4.76
C THR A 471 -25.64 -12.02 -4.68
N GLU A 472 -24.81 -11.73 -5.69
CA GLU A 472 -23.39 -12.12 -5.70
C GLU A 472 -22.61 -11.47 -4.54
N GLN A 473 -22.92 -10.21 -4.19
CA GLN A 473 -22.33 -9.54 -3.03
C GLN A 473 -22.73 -10.21 -1.72
N ALA A 474 -23.99 -10.66 -1.60
CA ALA A 474 -24.50 -11.34 -0.41
C ALA A 474 -23.97 -12.77 -0.28
N ASP A 475 -23.85 -13.51 -1.39
CA ASP A 475 -23.27 -14.85 -1.42
C ASP A 475 -21.80 -14.80 -1.02
N ALA A 476 -21.00 -13.94 -1.66
CA ALA A 476 -19.61 -13.76 -1.31
C ALA A 476 -19.40 -13.23 0.13
N ALA A 477 -20.26 -12.32 0.62
CA ALA A 477 -20.22 -11.87 2.00
C ALA A 477 -20.54 -13.00 3.01
N ARG A 478 -21.48 -13.91 2.68
CA ARG A 478 -21.78 -15.09 3.50
C ARG A 478 -20.61 -16.08 3.51
N THR A 479 -19.94 -16.31 2.38
CA THR A 479 -18.72 -17.14 2.33
C THR A 479 -17.56 -16.55 3.15
N ILE A 480 -17.33 -15.23 3.08
CA ILE A 480 -16.32 -14.54 3.91
C ILE A 480 -16.59 -14.77 5.41
N ALA A 481 -17.83 -14.58 5.85
CA ALA A 481 -18.24 -14.76 7.24
C ALA A 481 -18.15 -16.23 7.71
N ALA A 482 -18.52 -17.19 6.86
CA ALA A 482 -18.49 -18.61 7.18
C ALA A 482 -17.05 -19.19 7.29
N LEU A 483 -16.07 -18.56 6.64
CA LEU A 483 -14.66 -18.96 6.72
C LEU A 483 -13.94 -18.28 7.90
N ALA A 484 -14.09 -16.96 8.04
CA ALA A 484 -13.44 -16.18 9.10
C ALA A 484 -14.26 -16.16 10.40
N THR A 485 -14.38 -17.33 11.03
CA THR A 485 -15.11 -17.60 12.29
C THR A 485 -14.20 -17.72 13.51
N SER A 486 -12.90 -17.46 13.37
CA SER A 486 -11.88 -17.54 14.42
C SER A 486 -10.64 -16.74 14.04
N GLU A 487 -9.78 -16.43 15.02
CA GLU A 487 -8.52 -15.73 14.78
C GLU A 487 -7.63 -16.46 13.77
N LEU A 488 -7.11 -15.74 12.77
CA LEU A 488 -6.26 -16.30 11.73
C LEU A 488 -4.90 -16.78 12.30
N ALA A 489 -4.61 -18.06 12.12
CA ALA A 489 -3.39 -18.76 12.51
C ALA A 489 -3.06 -18.55 14.00
N SER A 490 -3.98 -18.90 14.90
CA SER A 490 -3.82 -18.65 16.34
C SER A 490 -2.75 -19.51 17.03
N ASP A 491 -2.15 -20.48 16.32
CA ASP A 491 -0.96 -21.21 16.77
C ASP A 491 0.38 -20.51 16.44
N LEU A 492 0.37 -19.41 15.68
CA LEU A 492 1.53 -18.53 15.47
C LEU A 492 1.58 -17.42 16.52
N THR A 493 2.78 -17.04 16.97
CA THR A 493 3.00 -15.99 17.99
C THR A 493 3.84 -14.81 17.51
N ASP A 494 4.37 -14.85 16.28
CA ASP A 494 5.19 -13.79 15.71
C ASP A 494 4.39 -12.54 15.31
N THR A 495 5.00 -11.36 15.46
CA THR A 495 4.31 -10.07 15.28
C THR A 495 3.91 -9.74 13.83
N TRP A 496 4.32 -10.54 12.83
CA TRP A 496 4.00 -10.28 11.42
C TRP A 496 2.60 -10.77 11.03
N VAL A 497 2.08 -11.83 11.64
CA VAL A 497 0.73 -12.36 11.33
C VAL A 497 -0.38 -11.45 11.85
N GLU A 498 -0.08 -10.59 12.83
CA GLU A 498 -1.02 -9.62 13.41
C GLU A 498 -1.65 -8.67 12.37
N ALA A 499 -0.89 -8.28 11.35
CA ALA A 499 -1.41 -7.47 10.25
C ALA A 499 -2.43 -8.25 9.38
N LEU A 500 -2.20 -9.55 9.19
CA LEU A 500 -3.11 -10.43 8.46
C LEU A 500 -4.37 -10.74 9.29
N ARG A 501 -4.24 -10.92 10.60
CA ARG A 501 -5.34 -11.10 11.55
C ARG A 501 -6.30 -9.91 11.55
N GLU A 502 -5.81 -8.70 11.78
CA GLU A 502 -6.66 -7.49 11.77
C GLU A 502 -7.26 -7.25 10.37
N SER A 503 -6.54 -7.55 9.29
CA SER A 503 -7.07 -7.46 7.92
C SER A 503 -8.24 -8.44 7.69
N ALA A 504 -8.07 -9.71 8.07
CA ALA A 504 -9.10 -10.73 7.94
C ALA A 504 -10.31 -10.44 8.85
N ARG A 505 -10.07 -10.08 10.11
CA ARG A 505 -11.09 -9.71 11.10
C ARG A 505 -11.93 -8.52 10.62
N ARG A 506 -11.29 -7.43 10.18
CA ARG A 506 -11.97 -6.28 9.55
C ARG A 506 -12.82 -6.70 8.36
N THR A 507 -12.30 -7.56 7.52
CA THR A 507 -12.97 -8.00 6.29
C THR A 507 -14.20 -8.86 6.58
N SER A 508 -14.14 -9.71 7.62
CA SER A 508 -15.28 -10.47 8.14
C SER A 508 -16.35 -9.55 8.73
N LEU A 509 -15.97 -8.63 9.63
CA LEU A 509 -16.90 -7.64 10.21
C LEU A 509 -17.55 -6.75 9.14
N ASN A 510 -16.80 -6.33 8.12
CA ASN A 510 -17.32 -5.57 6.98
C ASN A 510 -18.20 -6.40 6.03
N ALA A 511 -18.20 -7.73 6.12
CA ALA A 511 -19.14 -8.60 5.42
C ALA A 511 -20.42 -8.78 6.25
N LEU A 512 -20.28 -9.10 7.53
CA LEU A 512 -21.37 -9.26 8.49
C LEU A 512 -22.22 -7.98 8.61
N SER A 513 -21.59 -6.81 8.79
CA SER A 513 -22.28 -5.51 8.88
C SER A 513 -23.06 -5.15 7.60
N TRP A 514 -22.52 -5.48 6.42
CA TRP A 514 -23.19 -5.27 5.13
C TRP A 514 -24.41 -6.19 4.98
N LEU A 515 -24.28 -7.47 5.37
CA LEU A 515 -25.38 -8.43 5.36
C LEU A 515 -26.50 -8.00 6.32
N ALA A 516 -26.13 -7.62 7.55
CA ALA A 516 -27.09 -7.15 8.54
C ALA A 516 -27.84 -5.89 8.06
N THR A 517 -27.13 -4.92 7.48
CA THR A 517 -27.73 -3.68 6.96
C THR A 517 -28.81 -3.95 5.90
N ARG A 518 -28.58 -4.90 4.98
CA ARG A 518 -29.56 -5.24 3.92
C ARG A 518 -30.67 -6.18 4.37
N ASN A 519 -30.39 -7.09 5.31
CA ASN A 519 -31.38 -8.02 5.82
C ASN A 519 -32.32 -7.37 6.85
N THR A 520 -31.89 -6.30 7.54
CA THR A 520 -32.61 -5.66 8.65
C THR A 520 -34.09 -5.42 8.35
N GLU A 521 -34.45 -4.94 7.16
CA GLU A 521 -35.86 -4.68 6.83
C GLU A 521 -36.65 -5.94 6.46
N ASN A 522 -36.03 -6.87 5.74
CA ASN A 522 -36.68 -8.01 5.07
C ASN A 522 -36.71 -9.31 5.90
N ASP A 523 -35.61 -9.62 6.61
CA ASP A 523 -35.52 -10.77 7.53
C ASP A 523 -34.76 -10.38 8.81
N PRO A 524 -35.49 -9.91 9.84
CA PRO A 524 -34.89 -9.59 11.14
C PRO A 524 -34.27 -10.78 11.87
N ARG A 525 -34.61 -12.04 11.55
CA ARG A 525 -34.03 -13.23 12.20
C ARG A 525 -32.72 -13.68 11.56
N ALA A 526 -32.64 -13.67 10.22
CA ALA A 526 -31.36 -13.81 9.55
C ALA A 526 -30.40 -12.68 9.97
N THR A 527 -30.90 -11.45 10.10
CA THR A 527 -30.13 -10.32 10.64
C THR A 527 -29.61 -10.57 12.05
N LEU A 528 -30.46 -11.11 12.94
CA LEU A 528 -30.07 -11.43 14.32
C LEU A 528 -28.90 -12.42 14.36
N GLY A 529 -29.01 -13.55 13.67
CA GLY A 529 -27.94 -14.56 13.61
C GLY A 529 -26.61 -14.03 13.05
N ILE A 530 -26.67 -13.12 12.06
CA ILE A 530 -25.48 -12.42 11.54
C ILE A 530 -24.80 -11.59 12.64
N LEU A 531 -25.57 -10.87 13.46
CA LEU A 531 -25.02 -10.07 14.56
C LEU A 531 -24.54 -10.94 15.74
N GLU A 532 -25.17 -12.09 15.99
CA GLU A 532 -24.71 -13.06 16.99
C GLU A 532 -23.31 -13.60 16.61
N THR A 533 -23.11 -14.07 15.37
CA THR A 533 -21.77 -14.43 14.87
C THR A 533 -20.79 -13.24 14.82
N THR A 534 -21.29 -12.01 14.72
CA THR A 534 -20.44 -10.81 14.84
C THR A 534 -19.90 -10.64 16.26
N ILE A 535 -20.69 -10.94 17.30
CA ILE A 535 -20.27 -10.89 18.70
C ILE A 535 -19.29 -12.01 19.04
N GLU A 536 -19.45 -13.22 18.47
CA GLU A 536 -18.48 -14.31 18.64
C GLU A 536 -17.07 -13.90 18.18
N ASN A 537 -16.96 -13.00 17.20
CA ASN A 537 -15.70 -12.53 16.61
C ASN A 537 -15.21 -11.17 17.15
N ASP A 538 -16.09 -10.30 17.64
CA ASP A 538 -15.74 -8.99 18.24
C ASP A 538 -16.62 -8.70 19.48
N PRO A 539 -16.45 -9.45 20.58
CA PRO A 539 -17.38 -9.45 21.71
C PRO A 539 -17.45 -8.12 22.47
N TYR A 540 -16.44 -7.26 22.34
CA TYR A 540 -16.39 -5.95 22.99
C TYR A 540 -17.03 -4.82 22.16
N ASN A 541 -17.53 -5.13 20.96
CA ASN A 541 -18.10 -4.15 20.03
C ASN A 541 -19.55 -3.76 20.42
N GLU A 542 -19.68 -2.84 21.38
CA GLU A 542 -20.96 -2.45 21.98
C GLU A 542 -22.03 -2.02 20.95
N GLN A 543 -21.66 -1.49 19.78
CA GLN A 543 -22.61 -1.14 18.72
C GLN A 543 -23.39 -2.38 18.22
N VAL A 544 -22.72 -3.51 18.05
CA VAL A 544 -23.34 -4.77 17.59
C VAL A 544 -24.39 -5.25 18.61
N TRP A 545 -24.06 -5.17 19.90
CA TRP A 545 -25.00 -5.44 20.99
C TRP A 545 -26.19 -4.49 21.00
N GLN A 546 -25.99 -3.20 20.71
CA GLN A 546 -27.09 -2.25 20.56
C GLN A 546 -28.01 -2.60 19.38
N ASP A 547 -27.46 -3.09 18.26
CA ASP A 547 -28.24 -3.51 17.10
C ASP A 547 -29.03 -4.80 17.35
N ILE A 548 -28.48 -5.77 18.08
CA ILE A 548 -29.25 -6.93 18.59
C ILE A 548 -30.40 -6.49 19.51
N LEU A 549 -30.15 -5.54 20.43
CA LEU A 549 -31.22 -4.99 21.27
C LEU A 549 -32.34 -4.34 20.41
N ARG A 550 -31.98 -3.61 19.35
CA ARG A 550 -32.95 -3.05 18.40
C ARG A 550 -33.76 -4.14 17.67
N LEU A 551 -33.13 -5.26 17.28
CA LEU A 551 -33.81 -6.38 16.63
C LEU A 551 -34.75 -7.15 17.56
N HIS A 552 -34.32 -7.56 18.76
CA HIS A 552 -35.21 -8.25 19.71
C HIS A 552 -36.42 -7.37 20.08
N ALA A 553 -36.23 -6.05 20.22
CA ALA A 553 -37.35 -5.13 20.45
C ALA A 553 -38.35 -5.10 19.28
N ARG A 554 -37.87 -5.17 18.03
CA ARG A 554 -38.71 -5.26 16.82
C ARG A 554 -39.38 -6.63 16.65
N LEU A 555 -38.74 -7.70 17.11
CA LEU A 555 -39.31 -9.06 17.17
C LEU A 555 -40.29 -9.26 18.33
N GLY A 556 -40.35 -8.32 19.29
CA GLY A 556 -41.17 -8.43 20.51
C GLY A 556 -40.54 -9.30 21.60
N GLU A 557 -39.29 -9.73 21.43
CA GLU A 557 -38.54 -10.68 22.25
C GLU A 557 -38.00 -10.02 23.54
N LYS A 558 -38.94 -9.54 24.35
CA LYS A 558 -38.73 -8.67 25.52
C LYS A 558 -37.90 -9.31 26.66
N ALA A 559 -37.83 -10.64 26.69
CA ALA A 559 -36.94 -11.39 27.59
C ALA A 559 -35.48 -11.27 27.15
N GLU A 560 -35.21 -11.37 25.84
CA GLU A 560 -33.86 -11.30 25.29
C GLU A 560 -33.24 -9.93 25.50
N LEU A 561 -34.00 -8.84 25.39
CA LEU A 561 -33.54 -7.48 25.77
C LEU A 561 -32.83 -7.41 27.12
N THR A 562 -33.24 -8.24 28.08
CA THR A 562 -32.60 -8.31 29.40
C THR A 562 -31.45 -9.32 29.45
N ARG A 563 -31.52 -10.42 28.69
CA ARG A 563 -30.44 -11.41 28.55
C ARG A 563 -29.24 -10.84 27.80
N THR A 564 -29.44 -10.29 26.60
CA THR A 564 -28.45 -9.59 25.77
C THR A 564 -27.71 -8.51 26.56
N TYR A 565 -28.44 -7.65 27.27
CA TYR A 565 -27.81 -6.59 28.08
C TYR A 565 -27.02 -7.14 29.29
N THR A 566 -27.50 -8.22 29.92
CA THR A 566 -26.77 -8.88 31.03
C THR A 566 -25.48 -9.51 30.52
N LEU A 567 -25.52 -10.16 29.35
CA LEU A 567 -24.35 -10.77 28.72
C LEU A 567 -23.32 -9.72 28.31
N LEU A 568 -23.73 -8.64 27.63
CA LEU A 568 -22.89 -7.47 27.36
C LEU A 568 -22.24 -6.91 28.64
N THR A 569 -23.00 -6.84 29.74
CA THR A 569 -22.49 -6.31 31.02
C THR A 569 -21.39 -7.21 31.59
N HIS A 570 -21.49 -8.53 31.44
CA HIS A 570 -20.42 -9.47 31.78
C HIS A 570 -19.21 -9.29 30.85
N THR A 571 -19.43 -9.34 29.54
CA THR A 571 -18.37 -9.26 28.53
C THR A 571 -17.56 -7.97 28.61
N LEU A 572 -18.18 -6.84 28.95
CA LEU A 572 -17.43 -5.60 29.20
C LEU A 572 -16.68 -5.61 30.54
N ALA A 573 -17.17 -6.32 31.57
CA ALA A 573 -16.49 -6.43 32.85
C ALA A 573 -15.17 -7.21 32.74
N ASP A 574 -15.07 -8.17 31.80
CA ASP A 574 -13.85 -8.93 31.52
C ASP A 574 -12.67 -8.02 31.06
N ILE A 575 -12.96 -6.85 30.50
CA ILE A 575 -11.97 -5.79 30.17
C ILE A 575 -12.04 -4.56 31.11
N GLY A 576 -12.70 -4.70 32.27
CA GLY A 576 -12.83 -3.63 33.27
C GLY A 576 -13.72 -2.45 32.83
N GLN A 577 -14.56 -2.64 31.81
CA GLN A 577 -15.51 -1.65 31.31
C GLN A 577 -16.93 -1.92 31.82
N THR A 578 -17.84 -0.98 31.55
CA THR A 578 -19.29 -1.14 31.81
C THR A 578 -20.10 -0.56 30.65
N PRO A 579 -21.35 -1.01 30.42
CA PRO A 579 -22.16 -0.50 29.31
C PRO A 579 -22.30 1.02 29.31
N SER A 580 -22.13 1.61 28.13
CA SER A 580 -22.13 3.06 27.95
C SER A 580 -23.48 3.68 28.30
N LEU A 581 -23.47 5.00 28.48
CA LEU A 581 -24.70 5.75 28.76
C LEU A 581 -25.72 5.60 27.62
N GLU A 582 -25.25 5.50 26.37
CA GLU A 582 -26.11 5.34 25.20
C GLU A 582 -26.82 3.98 25.18
N THR A 583 -26.10 2.88 25.45
CA THR A 583 -26.70 1.53 25.53
C THR A 583 -27.73 1.43 26.65
N ARG A 584 -27.46 2.05 27.82
CA ARG A 584 -28.43 2.11 28.93
C ARG A 584 -29.68 2.89 28.53
N GLN A 585 -29.52 4.07 27.95
CA GLN A 585 -30.64 4.87 27.43
C GLN A 585 -31.37 4.22 26.25
N LEU A 586 -30.71 3.34 25.49
CA LEU A 586 -31.34 2.51 24.46
C LEU A 586 -32.23 1.45 25.11
N LEU A 587 -31.70 0.66 26.05
CA LEU A 587 -32.47 -0.39 26.73
C LEU A 587 -33.72 0.17 27.44
N GLU A 588 -33.60 1.31 28.11
CA GLU A 588 -34.73 2.01 28.75
C GLU A 588 -35.80 2.38 27.71
N ARG A 589 -35.41 3.05 26.62
CA ARG A 589 -36.34 3.41 25.52
C ARG A 589 -37.03 2.20 24.92
N LEU A 590 -36.30 1.12 24.66
CA LEU A 590 -36.87 -0.11 24.07
C LEU A 590 -37.85 -0.80 25.03
N ARG A 591 -37.50 -0.91 26.32
CA ARG A 591 -38.40 -1.43 27.37
C ARG A 591 -39.70 -0.64 27.50
N HIS A 592 -39.64 0.69 27.33
CA HIS A 592 -40.83 1.55 27.29
C HIS A 592 -41.61 1.47 25.97
N ALA A 593 -40.93 1.27 24.84
CA ALA A 593 -41.57 1.14 23.52
C ALA A 593 -42.42 -0.14 23.43
N THR A 594 -41.89 -1.29 23.85
CA THR A 594 -42.63 -2.58 23.90
C THR A 594 -43.66 -2.65 25.06
N ASN A 595 -44.02 -1.51 25.65
CA ASN A 595 -45.01 -1.38 26.73
C ASN A 595 -46.23 -0.52 26.31
N ARG A 596 -46.32 -0.18 25.02
CA ARG A 596 -47.46 0.45 24.34
C ARG A 596 -47.94 -0.45 23.19
#